data_AF-A0A2V6K6D0-F1
#
_entry.id   AF-A0A2V6K6D0-F1
#
_cell.length_a   1.000
_cell.length_b   1.000
_cell.length_c   1.000
_cell.angle_alpha   90.00
_cell.angle_beta   90.00
_cell.angle_gamma   90.00
#
_symmetry.space_group_name_H-M   'P 1'
#
loop_
_entity.id
_entity.type
_entity.pdbx_description
1 polymer ?
#
loop_
_entity_poly.entity_id
_entity_poly.type
_entity_poly.pdbx_seq_one_letter_code
_entity_poly.pdbx_strand_id
1 'polypeptide(L)' 'MPAHTYEFVQLDVFTQTALAGNPLAIFPDARGLNDAEMQA' A
#
# COMPACT_ATOMS: atom_id res chain seq x y z
N MET A 1 9.23 -6.66 -17.35
CA MET A 1 7.86 -6.41 -16.88
C MET A 1 7.44 -5.03 -17.38
N PRO A 2 6.28 -4.86 -18.01
CA PRO A 2 5.78 -3.50 -18.27
C PRO A 2 5.72 -2.74 -16.93
N ALA A 3 6.08 -1.46 -16.94
CA ALA A 3 6.00 -0.64 -15.74
C ALA A 3 4.51 -0.41 -15.41
N HIS A 4 4.06 -0.97 -14.29
CA HIS A 4 2.71 -0.75 -13.78
C HIS A 4 2.72 0.48 -12.86
N THR A 5 1.67 1.30 -12.92
CA THR A 5 1.45 2.40 -11.98
C THR A 5 0.21 2.06 -11.17
N TYR A 6 0.35 2.09 -9.84
CA TYR A 6 -0.73 1.82 -8.91
C TYR A 6 -0.99 3.04 -8.04
N GLU A 7 -2.25 3.32 -7.75
CA GLU A 7 -2.61 4.24 -6.68
C GLU A 7 -2.47 3.53 -5.33
N PHE A 8 -1.99 4.26 -4.33
CA PHE A 8 -1.95 3.77 -2.96
C PHE A 8 -2.44 4.83 -1.99
N VAL A 9 -2.94 4.36 -0.85
CA VAL A 9 -3.27 5.21 0.29
C VAL A 9 -2.44 4.76 1.48
N GLN A 10 -1.87 5.72 2.20
CA GLN A 10 -1.21 5.48 3.47
C GLN A 10 -2.17 5.80 4.61
N LEU A 11 -2.37 4.86 5.53
CA LEU A 11 -3.14 5.06 6.76
C LEU A 11 -2.29 4.74 7.97
N ASP A 12 -2.44 5.55 9.02
CA ASP A 12 -1.95 5.26 10.35
C ASP A 12 -3.02 4.44 11.09
N VAL A 13 -2.85 3.12 11.19
CA VAL A 13 -3.82 2.26 11.86
C VAL A 13 -3.58 2.23 13.38
N PHE A 14 -4.62 1.89 14.14
CA PHE A 14 -4.64 1.89 15.61
C PHE A 14 -4.49 3.27 16.27
N THR A 15 -4.70 4.34 15.53
CA THR A 15 -4.65 5.72 16.03
C THR A 15 -5.71 6.58 15.33
N GLN A 16 -6.05 7.71 15.95
CA GLN A 16 -6.75 8.83 15.29
C GLN A 16 -5.84 10.06 15.15
N THR A 17 -4.66 10.02 15.75
CA THR A 17 -3.63 11.06 15.67
C THR A 17 -2.70 10.74 14.50
N ALA A 18 -2.46 11.72 13.63
CA ALA A 18 -1.51 11.59 12.53
C ALA A 18 -0.10 11.28 13.04
N LEU A 19 0.63 10.45 12.30
CA LEU A 19 2.01 10.05 12.58
C LEU A 19 2.18 9.24 13.89
N ALA A 20 1.13 8.53 14.30
CA ALA A 20 1.14 7.62 15.44
C ALA A 20 0.63 6.23 15.02
N GLY A 21 0.61 5.26 15.95
CA GLY A 21 0.15 3.91 15.62
C GLY A 21 1.11 3.17 14.69
N ASN A 22 0.57 2.49 13.67
CA ASN A 22 1.35 1.74 12.70
C ASN A 22 1.02 2.21 11.27
N PRO A 23 1.98 2.77 10.51
CA PRO A 23 1.74 3.17 9.13
C PRO A 23 1.55 1.93 8.25
N LEU A 24 0.52 1.96 7.41
CA LEU A 24 0.16 0.90 6.48
C LEU A 24 -0.09 1.49 5.09
N ALA A 25 0.61 0.98 4.08
CA ALA A 25 0.32 1.25 2.68
C ALA A 25 -0.73 0.26 2.16
N ILE A 26 -1.73 0.77 1.46
CA ILE A 26 -2.83 -0.01 0.90
C ILE A 26 -2.89 0.29 -0.60
N PHE A 27 -2.91 -0.76 -1.43
CA PHE A 27 -3.19 -0.68 -2.86
C PHE A 27 -4.63 -1.13 -3.12
N PRO A 28 -5.61 -0.21 -3.28
CA PRO A 28 -7.02 -0.59 -3.36
C PRO A 28 -7.37 -1.38 -4.62
N ASP A 29 -6.63 -1.15 -5.71
CA ASP A 29 -6.70 -1.93 -6.95
C ASP A 29 -5.33 -2.50 -7.28
N ALA A 30 -5.10 -3.76 -6.89
CA ALA A 30 -3.85 -4.49 -7.09
C ALA A 30 -3.94 -5.51 -8.23
N ARG A 31 -4.89 -5.36 -9.18
CA ARG A 31 -5.02 -6.31 -10.29
C ARG A 31 -3.75 -6.30 -11.14
N GLY A 32 -3.22 -7.50 -11.39
CA GLY A 32 -1.98 -7.69 -12.14
C GLY A 32 -0.71 -7.59 -11.29
N LEU A 33 -0.80 -7.21 -10.02
CA LEU A 33 0.32 -7.25 -9.08
C LEU A 33 0.46 -8.68 -8.53
N ASN A 34 1.56 -9.35 -8.85
CA ASN A 34 1.84 -10.68 -8.29
C ASN A 34 2.61 -10.61 -6.97
N ASP A 35 2.72 -11.74 -6.26
CA ASP A 35 3.35 -11.82 -4.94
C ASP A 35 4.81 -11.34 -4.93
N ALA A 36 5.57 -11.65 -5.98
CA ALA A 36 6.97 -11.23 -6.07
C ALA A 36 7.08 -9.71 -6.29
N GLU A 37 6.16 -9.11 -7.06
CA GLU A 37 6.09 -7.66 -7.25
C GLU A 37 5.55 -6.94 -6.00
N MET A 38 4.64 -7.57 -5.25
CA MET A 38 4.13 -7.03 -3.98
C MET A 38 5.20 -7.03 -2.87
N GLN A 39 6.13 -7.97 -2.92
CA GLN A 39 7.18 -8.16 -1.91
C GLN A 39 8.50 -7.44 -2.24
N ALA A 40 8.70 -7.04 -3.50
CA ALA A 40 9.92 -6.38 -3.98
C ALA A 40 10.11 -4.97 -3.40
#